data_AF-A0A9P5QTT7-F1
#
_entry.id   AF-A0A9P5QTT7-F1
#
_cell.length_a   1.000
_cell.length_b   1.000
_cell.length_c   1.000
_cell.angle_alpha   90.00
_cell.angle_beta   90.00
_cell.angle_gamma   90.00
#
_symmetry.space_group_name_H-M   'P 1'
#
loop_
_entity.id
_entity.type
_entity.pdbx_description
1 polymer ?
#
loop_
_entity_poly.entity_id
_entity_poly.type
_entity_poly.pdbx_seq_one_letter_code
_entity_poly.pdbx_strand_id
1 'polypeptide(L)'
;MASFIRSTMALAWSPLKSTVFASVSRPATQLPAAPSTATSVLCNAVRHMSYKLKTNSAAKKRFVALPSGKFKHWRSGKRHINTGMDRGRLNKAGIASYATPRQSKHLRRLMPYA
;
A
#
# COMPACT_ATOMS: atom_id res chain seq x y z
N MET A 1 55.28 16.59 -37.24
CA MET A 1 54.18 16.60 -38.22
C MET A 1 52.87 16.44 -37.45
N ALA A 2 52.00 17.44 -37.56
CA ALA A 2 50.73 17.50 -36.85
C ALA A 2 49.64 16.75 -37.62
N SER A 3 48.82 15.97 -36.93
CA SER A 3 47.47 15.65 -37.40
C SER A 3 46.55 15.31 -36.22
N PHE A 4 45.87 16.35 -35.75
CA PHE A 4 44.63 16.25 -34.99
C PHE A 4 43.52 15.76 -35.92
N ILE A 5 42.78 14.72 -35.55
CA ILE A 5 41.46 14.44 -36.11
C ILE A 5 40.48 14.31 -34.96
N ARG A 6 39.76 15.40 -34.72
CA ARG A 6 38.69 15.53 -33.74
C ARG A 6 37.39 15.11 -34.43
N SER A 7 36.96 13.87 -34.22
CA SER A 7 35.66 13.40 -34.73
C SER A 7 34.55 13.88 -33.80
N THR A 8 33.82 14.91 -34.23
CA THR A 8 32.61 15.41 -33.57
C THR A 8 31.39 14.77 -34.22
N MET A 9 30.81 13.74 -33.60
CA MET A 9 29.48 13.26 -33.98
C MET A 9 28.45 13.99 -33.11
N ALA A 10 27.74 14.94 -33.71
CA ALA A 10 26.55 15.55 -33.14
C ALA A 10 25.37 14.57 -33.29
N LEU A 11 24.94 13.98 -32.18
CA LEU A 11 23.68 13.21 -32.13
C LEU A 11 22.54 14.19 -31.92
N ALA A 12 21.79 14.45 -33.00
CA ALA A 12 20.59 15.25 -32.98
C ALA A 12 19.49 14.57 -32.13
N TRP A 13 19.02 15.27 -31.11
CA TRP A 13 17.91 14.85 -30.26
C TRP A 13 16.59 15.30 -30.91
N SER A 14 15.81 14.37 -31.45
CA SER A 14 14.47 14.65 -31.96
C SER A 14 13.43 14.44 -30.86
N PRO A 15 12.59 15.43 -30.50
CA PRO A 15 11.48 15.22 -29.59
C PRO A 15 10.31 14.53 -30.31
N LEU A 16 9.95 13.33 -29.84
CA LEU A 16 8.73 12.64 -30.28
C LEU A 16 7.49 13.38 -29.79
N LYS A 17 6.53 13.53 -30.70
CA LYS A 17 5.30 14.29 -30.60
C LYS A 17 4.37 13.74 -29.51
N SER A 18 3.72 14.65 -28.77
CA SER A 18 2.73 14.36 -27.74
C SER A 18 1.44 13.79 -28.34
N THR A 19 1.05 12.59 -27.91
CA THR A 19 -0.24 11.97 -28.25
C THR A 19 -1.33 12.51 -27.32
N VAL A 20 -2.33 13.16 -27.90
CA VAL A 20 -3.54 13.64 -27.22
C VAL A 20 -4.42 12.44 -26.87
N PHE A 21 -4.76 12.28 -25.58
CA PHE A 21 -5.65 11.23 -25.11
C PHE A 21 -7.10 11.63 -25.41
N ALA A 22 -7.76 10.93 -26.33
CA ALA A 22 -9.18 11.13 -26.61
C ALA A 22 -10.02 10.67 -25.40
N SER A 23 -10.80 11.59 -24.83
CA SER A 23 -11.80 11.31 -23.80
C SER A 23 -12.97 10.54 -24.42
N VAL A 24 -13.08 9.24 -24.13
CA VAL A 24 -14.30 8.48 -24.42
C VAL A 24 -15.32 8.81 -23.34
N SER A 25 -16.31 9.63 -23.68
CA SER A 25 -17.49 9.87 -22.85
C SER A 25 -18.38 8.63 -22.85
N ARG A 26 -18.53 7.96 -21.70
CA ARG A 26 -19.52 6.89 -21.51
C ARG A 26 -20.93 7.50 -21.38
N PRO A 27 -21.93 7.06 -22.15
CA PRO A 27 -23.31 7.44 -21.90
C PRO A 27 -23.80 6.74 -20.61
N ALA A 28 -24.39 7.53 -19.71
CA ALA A 28 -24.97 7.05 -18.47
C ALA A 28 -26.31 6.36 -18.76
N THR A 29 -26.35 5.03 -18.73
CA THR A 29 -27.60 4.28 -18.61
C THR A 29 -28.11 4.41 -17.18
N GLN A 30 -29.10 5.29 -16.98
CA GLN A 30 -29.81 5.43 -15.70
C GLN A 30 -30.75 4.24 -15.53
N LEU A 31 -30.50 3.42 -14.51
CA LEU A 31 -31.44 2.39 -14.05
C LEU A 31 -32.54 3.06 -13.19
N PRO A 32 -33.81 2.66 -13.31
CA PRO A 32 -34.90 3.24 -12.53
C PRO A 32 -34.76 2.90 -11.04
N ALA A 33 -34.80 3.93 -10.20
CA ALA A 33 -34.83 3.80 -8.75
C ALA A 33 -36.18 3.20 -8.31
N ALA A 34 -36.15 2.00 -7.74
CA ALA A 34 -37.31 1.42 -7.07
C ALA A 34 -37.68 2.23 -5.81
N PRO A 35 -38.97 2.31 -5.45
CA PRO A 35 -39.43 3.08 -4.29
C PRO A 35 -38.86 2.50 -3.00
N SER A 36 -38.20 3.36 -2.23
CA SER A 36 -37.70 3.10 -0.89
C SER A 36 -38.85 2.79 0.05
N THR A 37 -39.13 1.49 0.26
CA THR A 37 -39.90 1.06 1.41
C THR A 37 -39.08 1.35 2.66
N ALA A 38 -39.53 2.36 3.40
CA ALA A 38 -38.99 2.73 4.69
C ALA A 38 -39.11 1.55 5.66
N THR A 39 -38.07 0.72 5.75
CA THR A 39 -37.87 -0.12 6.91
C THR A 39 -37.47 0.78 8.06
N SER A 40 -38.33 0.79 9.07
CA SER A 40 -38.13 1.48 10.33
C SER A 40 -36.71 1.24 10.84
N VAL A 41 -35.97 2.32 11.06
CA VAL A 41 -34.79 2.27 11.91
C VAL A 41 -35.32 2.03 13.32
N LEU A 42 -35.59 0.76 13.62
CA LEU A 42 -35.78 0.31 14.98
C LEU A 42 -34.55 0.80 15.73
N CYS A 43 -34.78 1.69 16.66
CA CYS A 43 -33.80 2.25 17.56
C CYS A 43 -32.97 1.11 18.15
N ASN A 44 -31.77 0.91 17.62
CA ASN A 44 -30.72 0.19 18.33
C ASN A 44 -30.40 1.04 19.55
N ALA A 45 -31.18 0.87 20.62
CA ALA A 45 -30.79 1.21 21.97
C ALA A 45 -29.60 0.31 22.30
N VAL A 46 -28.43 0.69 21.78
CA VAL A 46 -27.15 0.14 22.19
C VAL A 46 -27.05 0.50 23.66
N ARG A 47 -27.31 -0.50 24.51
CA ARG A 47 -27.02 -0.46 25.93
C ARG A 47 -25.68 0.26 26.09
N HIS A 48 -25.64 1.33 26.87
CA HIS A 48 -24.40 1.95 27.34
C HIS A 48 -23.69 0.98 28.32
N MET A 49 -23.40 -0.25 27.88
CA MET A 49 -22.24 -0.96 28.40
C MET A 49 -21.04 -0.12 28.01
N SER A 50 -20.15 0.16 28.95
CA SER A 50 -18.91 0.88 28.68
C SER A 50 -18.21 0.29 27.44
N TYR A 51 -18.13 1.08 26.37
CA TYR A 51 -17.56 0.62 25.12
C TYR A 51 -16.05 0.47 25.29
N LYS A 52 -15.57 -0.78 25.29
CA LYS A 52 -14.13 -1.08 25.29
C LYS A 52 -13.58 -1.09 23.87
N LEU A 53 -12.50 -0.35 23.65
CA LEU A 53 -11.74 -0.44 22.40
C LEU A 53 -11.17 -1.84 22.23
N LYS A 54 -11.36 -2.46 21.07
CA LYS A 54 -10.84 -3.80 20.77
C LYS A 54 -9.58 -3.69 19.93
N THR A 55 -8.61 -4.56 20.21
CA THR A 55 -7.41 -4.71 19.39
C THR A 55 -7.77 -5.31 18.03
N ASN A 56 -7.27 -4.72 16.94
CA ASN A 56 -7.40 -5.31 15.62
C ASN A 56 -6.64 -6.65 15.55
N SER A 57 -7.37 -7.75 15.39
CA SER A 57 -6.81 -9.11 15.43
C SER A 57 -5.87 -9.39 14.25
N ALA A 58 -6.14 -8.80 13.08
CA ALA A 58 -5.30 -8.96 11.90
C ALA A 58 -3.94 -8.26 12.08
N ALA A 59 -3.93 -7.05 12.65
CA ALA A 59 -2.70 -6.33 12.97
C ALA A 59 -1.87 -7.11 14.01
N LYS A 60 -2.51 -7.60 15.08
CA LYS A 60 -1.86 -8.40 16.13
C LYS A 60 -1.16 -9.66 15.60
N LYS A 61 -1.72 -10.31 14.58
CA LYS A 61 -1.11 -11.50 13.96
C LYS A 61 0.15 -11.18 13.14
N ARG A 62 0.28 -9.95 12.66
CA ARG A 62 1.34 -9.55 11.70
C ARG A 62 2.46 -8.75 12.37
N PHE A 63 2.14 -7.95 13.38
CA PHE A 63 3.06 -7.07 14.08
C PHE A 63 3.20 -7.48 15.54
N VAL A 64 4.44 -7.52 16.01
CA VAL A 64 4.78 -7.76 17.41
C VAL A 64 5.26 -6.44 18.02
N ALA A 65 4.63 -6.01 19.11
CA ALA A 65 5.07 -4.86 19.87
C ALA A 65 6.28 -5.23 20.74
N LEU A 66 7.32 -4.40 20.70
CA LEU A 66 8.50 -4.55 21.53
C LEU A 66 8.40 -3.60 22.74
N PRO A 67 9.05 -3.92 23.86
CA PRO A 67 9.10 -3.03 25.03
C PRO A 67 9.72 -1.66 24.71
N SER A 68 10.54 -1.58 23.66
CA SER A 68 11.09 -0.32 23.15
C SER A 68 10.08 0.58 22.41
N GLY A 69 8.81 0.17 22.31
CA GLY A 69 7.74 0.92 21.62
C GLY A 69 7.76 0.80 20.09
N LYS A 70 8.65 -0.04 19.54
CA LYS A 70 8.74 -0.34 18.11
C LYS A 70 7.91 -1.58 17.75
N PHE A 71 7.41 -1.63 16.52
CA PHE A 71 6.70 -2.80 16.00
C PHE A 71 7.59 -3.60 15.04
N LYS A 72 7.77 -4.88 15.34
CA LYS A 72 8.51 -5.85 14.51
C LYS A 72 7.55 -6.62 13.60
N HIS A 73 7.96 -6.89 12.36
CA HIS A 73 7.24 -7.75 11.43
C HIS A 73 8.20 -8.48 10.48
N TRP A 74 7.70 -9.53 9.80
CA TRP A 74 8.44 -10.21 8.74
C TRP A 74 8.30 -9.47 7.40
N ARG A 75 9.34 -9.55 6.56
CA ARG A 75 9.29 -9.02 5.19
C ARG A 75 8.48 -9.96 4.29
N SER A 76 7.85 -9.40 3.27
CA SER A 76 7.04 -10.14 2.31
C SER A 76 7.89 -10.79 1.22
N GLY A 77 7.27 -11.73 0.47
CA GLY A 77 7.82 -12.21 -0.80
C GLY A 77 8.81 -13.38 -0.72
N LYS A 78 8.89 -14.10 0.41
CA LYS A 78 9.77 -15.28 0.56
C LYS A 78 9.06 -16.64 0.42
N ARG A 79 7.74 -16.67 0.23
CA ARG A 79 6.94 -17.90 0.32
C ARG A 79 7.03 -18.79 -0.93
N HIS A 80 6.85 -18.23 -2.12
CA HIS A 80 6.82 -18.99 -3.38
C HIS A 80 7.43 -18.16 -4.52
N ILE A 81 7.84 -18.83 -5.62
CA ILE A 81 8.55 -18.23 -6.76
C ILE A 81 9.92 -17.63 -6.34
N ASN A 82 10.72 -18.44 -5.64
CA ASN A 82 12.06 -18.06 -5.19
C ASN A 82 13.18 -18.50 -6.15
N THR A 83 12.87 -19.34 -7.14
CA THR A 83 13.87 -20.02 -7.99
C THR A 83 14.68 -19.07 -8.86
N GLY A 84 14.07 -17.99 -9.38
CA GLY A 84 14.74 -16.96 -10.17
C GLY A 84 15.23 -15.75 -9.38
N MET A 85 15.14 -15.78 -8.04
CA MET A 85 15.57 -14.65 -7.21
C MET A 85 17.01 -14.82 -6.75
N ASP A 86 17.76 -13.71 -6.73
CA ASP A 86 19.10 -13.68 -6.16
C ASP A 86 19.10 -14.13 -4.68
N ARG A 87 20.15 -14.87 -4.30
CA ARG A 87 20.32 -15.38 -2.94
C ARG A 87 20.43 -14.24 -1.92
N GLY A 88 21.12 -13.14 -2.29
CA GLY A 88 21.20 -11.94 -1.46
C GLY A 88 19.83 -11.32 -1.18
N ARG A 89 18.95 -11.26 -2.19
CA ARG A 89 17.55 -10.83 -2.02
C ARG A 89 16.78 -11.77 -1.07
N LEU A 90 16.91 -13.08 -1.21
CA LEU A 90 16.24 -14.06 -0.33
C LEU A 90 16.70 -13.98 1.13
N ASN A 91 17.99 -13.70 1.35
CA ASN A 91 18.55 -13.48 2.67
C ASN A 91 17.97 -12.21 3.30
N LYS A 92 17.94 -11.10 2.55
CA LYS A 92 17.32 -9.84 3.01
C LYS A 92 15.84 -10.00 3.35
N ALA A 93 15.09 -10.79 2.57
CA ALA A 93 13.68 -11.09 2.85
C ALA A 93 13.47 -11.97 4.09
N GLY A 94 14.49 -12.74 4.50
CA GLY A 94 14.47 -13.54 5.73
C GLY A 94 14.73 -12.75 7.01
N ILE A 95 15.19 -11.50 6.91
CA ILE A 95 15.49 -10.66 8.07
C ILE A 95 14.21 -9.95 8.52
N ALA A 96 13.99 -9.90 9.83
CA ALA A 96 12.88 -9.14 10.42
C ALA A 96 13.04 -7.64 10.19
N SER A 97 11.94 -6.96 9.91
CA SER A 97 11.90 -5.52 9.68
C SER A 97 11.08 -4.82 10.75
N TYR A 98 11.34 -3.53 10.92
CA TYR A 98 10.57 -2.68 11.83
C TYR A 98 9.59 -1.81 11.03
N ALA A 99 8.45 -1.50 11.64
CA ALA A 99 7.49 -0.58 11.06
C ALA A 99 8.06 0.84 10.99
N THR A 100 7.78 1.55 9.91
CA THR A 100 8.14 2.97 9.77
C THR A 100 7.48 3.82 10.86
N PRO A 101 7.98 5.02 11.19
CA PRO A 101 7.39 5.88 12.22
C PRO A 101 5.91 6.21 11.96
N ARG A 102 5.56 6.44 10.68
CA ARG A 102 4.17 6.70 10.25
C ARG A 102 3.27 5.50 10.47
N GLN A 103 3.73 4.30 10.09
CA GLN A 103 2.99 3.05 10.34
C GLN A 103 2.85 2.79 11.83
N SER A 104 3.89 3.03 12.62
CA SER A 104 3.85 2.88 14.08
C SER A 104 2.80 3.78 14.72
N LYS A 105 2.62 5.03 14.26
CA LYS A 105 1.53 5.91 14.72
C LYS A 105 0.14 5.33 14.43
N HIS A 106 -0.02 4.68 13.28
CA HIS A 106 -1.27 4.02 12.92
C HIS A 106 -1.50 2.73 13.73
N LEU A 107 -0.46 1.92 13.93
CA LEU A 107 -0.52 0.66 14.70
C LEU A 107 -0.89 0.89 16.16
N ARG A 108 -0.39 1.95 16.79
CA ARG A 108 -0.77 2.34 18.17
C ARG A 108 -2.27 2.62 18.31
N ARG A 109 -2.94 3.08 17.25
CA ARG A 109 -4.40 3.30 17.24
C ARG A 109 -5.17 1.99 17.04
N LEU A 110 -4.63 1.09 16.20
CA LEU A 110 -5.25 -0.20 15.91
C LEU A 110 -5.12 -1.21 17.05
N MET A 111 -4.06 -1.09 17.84
CA MET A 111 -3.74 -1.99 18.94
C MET A 111 -3.48 -1.18 20.22
N PRO A 112 -4.54 -0.74 20.92
CA PRO A 112 -4.42 0.12 22.10
C PRO A 112 -3.82 -0.61 23.33
N TYR A 113 -3.79 -1.95 23.32
CA TYR A 113 -3.23 -2.78 24.39
C TYR A 113 -1.98 -3.54 23.94
N ALA A 114 -1.21 -2.94 23.03
CA ALA A 114 0.00 -3.51 22.47
C ALA A 114 1.22 -3.28 23.36
#